data_AF-A0A7J7JB27-F1
#
_entry.id   AF-A0A7J7JB27-F1
#
_cell.length_a   1.000
_cell.length_b   1.000
_cell.length_c   1.000
_cell.angle_alpha   90.00
_cell.angle_beta   90.00
_cell.angle_gamma   90.00
#
_symmetry.space_group_name_H-M   'P 1'
#
loop_
_entity.id
_entity.type
_entity.pdbx_description
1 polymer ?
#
loop_
_entity_poly.entity_id
_entity_poly.type
_entity_poly.pdbx_seq_one_letter_code
_entity_poly.pdbx_strand_id
1 'polypeptide(L)'
;MMTMWTNFAKSGNPNVPVALPERTPTWPEFTGESDSFLEINNNNIQVITTPNKERLLKLESLRDARKLQRHADLRPASAGNYLKLLLYGSE
;
A
#
# COMPACT_ATOMS: atom_id res chain seq x y z
N MET A 1 -16.56 16.54 12.47
CA MET A 1 -15.23 16.34 11.83
C MET A 1 -14.09 17.08 12.53
N MET A 2 -14.21 18.39 12.79
CA MET A 2 -13.12 19.18 13.41
C MET A 2 -12.66 18.64 14.79
N THR A 3 -13.58 18.14 15.62
CA THR A 3 -13.22 17.53 16.93
C THR A 3 -12.26 16.36 16.76
N MET A 4 -12.49 15.51 15.77
CA MET A 4 -11.70 14.31 15.54
C MET A 4 -10.30 14.65 15.03
N TRP A 5 -10.19 15.64 14.15
CA TRP A 5 -8.89 16.17 13.70
C TRP A 5 -8.12 16.90 14.81
N THR A 6 -8.81 17.67 15.65
CA THR A 6 -8.17 18.36 16.78
C THR A 6 -7.75 17.39 17.89
N ASN A 7 -8.51 16.33 18.13
CA ASN A 7 -8.11 15.20 18.97
C ASN A 7 -6.83 14.55 18.46
N PHE A 8 -6.81 14.19 17.18
CA PHE A 8 -5.62 13.63 16.53
C PHE A 8 -4.39 14.55 16.66
N ALA A 9 -4.54 15.85 16.40
CA ALA A 9 -3.45 16.80 16.55
C ALA A 9 -2.93 16.94 18.00
N LYS A 10 -3.79 16.71 19.01
CA LYS A 10 -3.42 16.82 20.43
C LYS A 10 -2.77 15.55 20.98
N SER A 11 -3.23 14.37 20.58
CA SER A 11 -2.89 13.10 21.24
C SER A 11 -2.40 12.01 20.30
N GLY A 12 -2.48 12.20 18.99
CA GLY A 12 -2.31 11.15 17.99
C GLY A 12 -3.52 10.22 17.87
N ASN A 13 -4.52 10.31 18.77
CA ASN A 13 -5.72 9.48 18.72
C ASN A 13 -6.95 10.35 18.35
N PRO A 14 -7.65 10.06 17.24
CA PRO A 14 -8.79 10.85 16.79
C PRO A 14 -9.99 10.80 17.75
N ASN A 15 -10.08 9.78 18.62
CA ASN A 15 -11.25 9.53 19.47
C ASN A 15 -11.17 10.25 20.83
N VAL A 16 -10.01 10.79 21.21
CA VAL A 16 -9.75 11.38 22.54
C VAL A 16 -8.82 12.60 22.45
N PRO A 17 -8.87 13.56 23.39
CA PRO A 17 -9.58 13.54 24.68
C PRO A 17 -11.00 14.08 24.65
N VAL A 18 -11.40 14.79 23.58
CA VAL A 18 -12.74 15.38 23.50
C VAL A 18 -13.70 14.34 22.93
N ALA A 19 -14.83 14.11 23.60
CA ALA A 19 -15.85 13.18 23.15
C ALA A 19 -16.37 13.56 21.75
N LEU A 20 -16.53 12.55 20.88
CA LEU A 20 -17.10 12.72 19.55
C LEU A 20 -18.64 12.79 19.62
N PRO A 21 -19.30 13.44 18.63
CA PRO A 21 -20.77 13.41 18.54
C PRO A 21 -21.31 11.98 18.45
N GLU A 22 -22.48 11.69 19.04
CA GLU A 22 -23.06 10.34 19.16
C GLU A 22 -23.12 9.54 17.84
N ARG A 23 -23.30 10.22 16.70
CA ARG A 23 -23.38 9.57 15.38
C ARG A 23 -22.01 9.29 14.74
N THR A 24 -20.92 9.61 15.44
CA THR A 24 -19.56 9.39 14.94
C THR A 24 -19.06 8.06 15.48
N PRO A 25 -18.76 7.08 14.63
CA PRO A 25 -18.17 5.83 15.10
C PRO A 25 -16.79 6.08 15.67
N THR A 26 -16.34 5.18 16.55
CA THR A 26 -14.93 5.13 16.92
C THR A 26 -14.11 4.79 15.68
N TRP A 27 -13.09 5.59 15.38
CA TRP A 27 -12.16 5.30 14.30
C TRP A 27 -11.04 4.40 14.85
N PRO A 28 -11.02 3.10 14.49
CA PRO A 28 -9.97 2.19 14.93
C PRO A 28 -8.62 2.56 14.30
N GLU A 29 -7.55 2.17 14.98
CA GLU A 29 -6.20 2.28 14.43
C GLU A 29 -6.06 1.39 13.19
N PHE A 30 -5.35 1.89 12.18
CA PHE A 30 -5.05 1.11 11.00
C PHE A 30 -4.02 0.03 11.36
N THR A 31 -4.48 -1.22 11.39
CA THR A 31 -3.58 -2.39 11.42
C THR A 31 -3.58 -3.01 10.03
N GLY A 32 -2.42 -3.48 9.56
CA GLY A 32 -2.32 -4.15 8.24
C GLY A 32 -3.18 -5.42 8.11
N GLU A 33 -3.82 -5.85 9.20
CA GLU A 33 -4.78 -6.96 9.25
C GLU A 33 -6.24 -6.48 9.12
N SER A 34 -6.62 -5.42 9.86
CA SER A 34 -7.99 -4.94 9.91
C SER A 34 -8.36 -4.06 8.72
N ASP A 35 -7.35 -3.48 8.04
CA ASP A 35 -7.53 -2.76 6.78
C ASP A 35 -8.68 -1.72 6.88
N SER A 36 -8.85 -1.13 8.08
CA SER A 36 -10.03 -0.37 8.44
C SER A 36 -9.81 1.12 8.19
N PHE A 37 -10.73 1.73 7.46
CA PHE A 37 -10.70 3.13 7.06
C PHE A 37 -11.97 3.83 7.55
N LEU A 38 -11.85 5.12 7.81
CA LEU A 38 -13.00 5.96 8.07
C LEU A 38 -13.52 6.56 6.76
N GLU A 39 -14.73 6.17 6.37
CA GLU A 39 -15.45 6.80 5.28
C GLU A 39 -16.20 8.03 5.80
N ILE A 40 -15.99 9.17 5.13
CA ILE A 40 -16.59 10.45 5.49
C ILE A 40 -17.45 10.91 4.31
N ASN A 41 -18.77 10.74 4.44
CA ASN A 41 -19.76 11.25 3.51
C ASN A 41 -20.59 12.36 4.17
N ASN A 42 -21.23 13.22 3.37
CA ASN A 42 -21.93 14.42 3.86
C ASN A 42 -22.88 14.17 5.04
N ASN A 43 -23.49 12.99 5.11
CA ASN A 43 -24.48 12.64 6.12
C ASN A 43 -24.17 11.33 6.86
N ASN A 44 -23.07 10.65 6.52
CA ASN A 44 -22.73 9.36 7.11
C ASN A 44 -21.22 9.27 7.32
N ILE A 45 -20.82 9.00 8.56
CA ILE A 45 -19.44 8.66 8.90
C ILE A 45 -19.47 7.21 9.36
N GLN A 46 -18.74 6.34 8.67
CA GLN A 46 -18.74 4.92 8.96
C GLN A 46 -17.34 4.33 8.81
N VAL A 47 -17.07 3.25 9.55
CA VAL A 47 -15.84 2.48 9.39
C VAL A 47 -16.07 1.44 8.29
N ILE A 48 -15.21 1.44 7.30
CA ILE A 48 -15.23 0.51 6.16
C ILE A 48 -13.91 -0.26 6.10
N THR A 49 -13.90 -1.41 5.43
CA THR A 49 -12.65 -2.09 5.05
C THR A 49 -12.10 -1.52 3.75
N THR A 50 -10.80 -1.74 3.47
CA THR A 50 -10.03 -1.18 2.35
C THR A 50 -10.89 -0.91 1.11
N PRO A 51 -11.29 0.35 0.87
CA PRO A 51 -12.02 0.67 -0.34
C PRO A 51 -11.09 0.41 -1.53
N ASN A 52 -11.60 -0.33 -2.52
CA ASN A 52 -10.86 -0.67 -3.75
C ASN A 52 -9.62 -1.56 -3.54
N LYS A 53 -9.64 -2.50 -2.56
CA LYS A 53 -8.55 -3.47 -2.33
C LYS A 53 -8.06 -4.13 -3.62
N GLU A 54 -8.97 -4.55 -4.50
CA GLU A 54 -8.63 -5.17 -5.79
C GLU A 54 -7.80 -4.25 -6.71
N ARG A 55 -8.17 -2.95 -6.76
CA ARG A 55 -7.44 -1.97 -7.56
C ARG A 55 -6.04 -1.74 -7.01
N LEU A 56 -5.89 -1.69 -5.68
CA LEU A 56 -4.59 -1.57 -5.03
C LEU A 56 -3.70 -2.77 -5.37
N LEU A 57 -4.21 -4.00 -5.19
CA LEU A 57 -3.49 -5.23 -5.53
C LEU A 57 -3.09 -5.28 -7.02
N LYS A 58 -3.95 -4.80 -7.90
CA LYS A 58 -3.64 -4.68 -9.34
C LYS A 58 -2.51 -3.69 -9.61
N LEU A 59 -2.50 -2.53 -8.94
CA LEU A 59 -1.43 -1.54 -9.12
C LEU A 59 -0.09 -2.04 -8.58
N GLU A 60 -0.12 -2.78 -7.47
CA GLU A 60 1.07 -3.41 -6.90
C GLU A 60 1.66 -4.47 -7.84
N SER A 61 0.83 -5.36 -8.39
CA SER A 61 1.30 -6.38 -9.34
C SER A 61 1.89 -5.76 -10.61
N LEU A 62 1.29 -4.69 -11.13
CA LEU A 62 1.83 -3.94 -12.27
C LEU A 62 3.17 -3.27 -11.95
N ARG A 63 3.29 -2.65 -10.76
CA ARG A 63 4.54 -2.04 -10.30
C ARG A 63 5.66 -3.09 -10.23
N ASP A 64 5.36 -4.26 -9.69
CA ASP A 64 6.36 -5.30 -9.44
C ASP A 64 6.76 -6.01 -10.75
N ALA A 65 5.81 -6.24 -11.66
CA ALA A 65 6.10 -6.69 -13.03
C ALA A 65 7.04 -5.72 -13.77
N ARG A 66 6.82 -4.41 -13.64
CA ARG A 66 7.65 -3.39 -14.27
C ARG A 66 9.06 -3.29 -13.67
N LYS A 67 9.19 -3.55 -12.37
CA LYS A 67 10.52 -3.67 -11.73
C LYS A 67 11.27 -4.87 -12.30
N LEU A 68 10.62 -6.03 -12.41
CA LEU A 68 11.23 -7.24 -12.97
C LEU A 68 11.68 -7.06 -14.42
N GLN A 69 10.87 -6.43 -15.27
CA GLN A 69 11.26 -6.12 -16.65
C GLN A 69 12.51 -5.22 -16.70
N ARG A 70 12.54 -4.12 -15.94
CA ARG A 70 13.73 -3.26 -15.88
C ARG A 70 14.98 -3.99 -15.41
N HIS A 71 14.86 -4.89 -14.43
CA HIS A 71 15.99 -5.71 -13.98
C HIS A 71 16.45 -6.72 -15.05
N ALA A 72 15.53 -7.26 -15.84
CA ALA A 72 15.86 -8.13 -16.96
C ALA A 72 16.56 -7.37 -18.11
N ASP A 73 16.07 -6.17 -18.45
CA ASP A 73 16.64 -5.32 -19.51
C ASP A 73 18.03 -4.80 -19.16
N LEU A 74 18.31 -4.59 -17.86
CA LEU A 74 19.62 -4.17 -17.35
C LEU A 74 20.61 -5.33 -17.19
N ARG A 75 20.24 -6.60 -17.43
CA ARG A 75 21.24 -7.68 -17.53
C ARG A 75 22.01 -7.48 -18.83
N PRO A 76 23.33 -7.21 -18.78
CA PRO A 76 24.10 -7.08 -20.00
C PRO A 76 24.06 -8.39 -20.79
N ALA A 77 23.83 -8.29 -22.09
CA ALA A 77 23.90 -9.39 -23.05
C ALA A 77 25.28 -10.09 -23.11
N SER A 78 26.27 -9.66 -22.31
CA SER A 78 27.61 -10.27 -22.25
C SER A 78 27.67 -11.60 -21.48
N ALA A 79 26.60 -12.00 -20.78
CA ALA A 79 26.52 -13.36 -20.23
C ALA A 79 26.38 -14.45 -21.32
N GLY A 80 26.12 -14.05 -22.58
CA GLY A 80 25.99 -14.97 -23.72
C GLY A 80 27.31 -15.39 -24.39
N ASN A 81 28.44 -14.75 -24.09
CA ASN A 81 29.71 -15.05 -24.79
C ASN A 81 30.73 -15.89 -24.00
N TYR A 82 30.48 -16.16 -22.71
CA TYR A 82 31.39 -17.02 -21.92
C TYR A 82 31.08 -18.52 -22.05
N LEU A 83 29.94 -18.91 -22.65
CA LEU A 83 29.62 -20.32 -22.92
C LEU A 83 30.00 -20.79 -24.32
N LYS A 84 30.44 -19.89 -25.23
CA LYS A 84 30.90 -20.28 -26.57
C LYS A 84 32.41 -20.56 -26.64
N LEU A 85 33.17 -20.11 -25.65
CA LEU A 85 34.63 -20.34 -25.53
C LEU A 85 35.01 -21.64 -24.81
N LEU A 86 34.06 -22.39 -24.26
CA LEU A 86 34.32 -23.69 -23.60
C LEU A 86 33.93 -24.91 -24.46
N LEU A 87 33.45 -24.70 -25.69
CA LEU A 87 33.02 -25.79 -26.60
C LEU A 87 33.79 -25.85 -27.92
N TYR A 88 34.81 -24.99 -28.12
CA TYR A 88 35.73 -25.07 -29.27
C TYR A 88 37.16 -24.92 -28.76
N GLY A 89 37.73 -26.00 -28.23
CA GLY A 89 39.07 -26.01 -27.66
C GLY A 89 39.52 -27.40 -27.22
N SER A 90 39.46 -28.37 -28.12
CA SER A 90 40.31 -29.58 -28.08
C SER A 90 40.34 -30.19 -29.49
N GLU A 91 41.31 -29.76 -30.29
CA GLU A 91 41.92 -30.67 -31.28
C GLU A 91 42.73 -31.74 -30.53
#